data_AF-A0A167FGJ4-F1
#
_entry.id   AF-A0A167FGJ4-F1
#
_cell.length_a   1.000
_cell.length_b   1.000
_cell.length_c   1.000
_cell.angle_alpha   90.00
_cell.angle_beta   90.00
_cell.angle_gamma   90.00
#
_symmetry.space_group_name_H-M   'P 1'
#
loop_
_entity.id
_entity.type
_entity.pdbx_description
1 polymer ?
#
loop_
_entity_poly.entity_id
_entity_poly.type
_entity_poly.pdbx_seq_one_letter_code
_entity_poly.pdbx_strand_id
1 'polypeptide(L)' 'RMSWASQATAALQCLHERGIYHGDITPSNIFVDADLSLKLADFDGATFDSQHGTVSAG' A
#
# COMPACT_ATOMS: atom_id res chain seq x y z
N ARG A 1 -14.18 9.35 14.52
CA ARG A 1 -12.84 8.69 14.37
C ARG A 1 -13.01 7.56 13.37
N MET A 2 -12.20 7.49 12.31
CA MET A 2 -12.25 6.35 11.38
C MET A 2 -11.71 5.10 12.08
N SER A 3 -12.31 3.94 11.80
CA SER A 3 -11.78 2.66 12.29
C SER A 3 -10.43 2.36 11.63
N TRP A 4 -9.62 1.51 12.25
CA TRP A 4 -8.38 1.04 11.65
C TRP A 4 -8.62 0.32 10.32
N ALA A 5 -9.71 -0.45 10.20
CA ALA A 5 -10.10 -1.06 8.94
C ALA A 5 -10.28 -0.01 7.83
N SER A 6 -10.99 1.09 8.11
CA SER A 6 -11.17 2.17 7.13
C SER A 6 -9.86 2.88 6.77
N GLN A 7 -8.95 3.03 7.72
CA GLN A 7 -7.62 3.61 7.47
C GLN A 7 -6.75 2.68 6.62
N ALA A 8 -6.76 1.38 6.89
CA ALA A 8 -6.05 0.38 6.08
C ALA A 8 -6.58 0.35 4.64
N THR A 9 -7.90 0.36 4.44
CA THR A 9 -8.47 0.41 3.09
C THR A 9 -8.11 1.69 2.35
N ALA A 10 -8.06 2.84 3.03
CA ALA A 10 -7.67 4.10 2.43
C ALA A 10 -6.18 4.11 2.04
N ALA A 11 -5.31 3.56 2.88
CA ALA A 11 -3.88 3.41 2.57
C ALA A 11 -3.66 2.47 1.36
N LEU A 12 -4.36 1.33 1.31
CA LEU A 12 -4.33 0.41 0.17
C LEU A 12 -4.84 1.07 -1.11
N GLN A 13 -5.94 1.82 -1.04
CA GLN A 13 -6.46 2.57 -2.18
C GLN A 13 -5.40 3.56 -2.71
N CYS A 14 -4.74 4.30 -1.82
CA CYS A 14 -3.67 5.23 -2.19
C CYS A 14 -2.51 4.55 -2.93
N LEU A 15 -2.14 3.33 -2.52
CA LEU A 15 -1.14 2.51 -3.20
C LEU A 15 -1.63 2.06 -4.58
N HIS A 16 -2.84 1.52 -4.66
CA HIS A 16 -3.41 1.02 -5.92
C HIS A 16 -3.60 2.13 -6.96
N GLU A 17 -3.97 3.35 -6.54
CA GLU A 17 -4.04 4.53 -7.44
C GLU A 17 -2.68 4.90 -8.04
N ARG A 18 -1.57 4.46 -7.43
CA ARG A 18 -0.19 4.63 -7.93
C ARG A 18 0.32 3.39 -8.66
N GLY A 19 -0.54 2.41 -8.90
CA GLY A 19 -0.17 1.12 -9.48
C GLY A 19 0.73 0.29 -8.57
N ILE A 20 0.71 0.51 -7.25
CA ILE A 20 1.49 -0.25 -6.27
C ILE A 20 0.57 -1.23 -5.57
N TYR A 21 0.93 -2.51 -5.56
CA TYR A 21 0.27 -3.55 -4.78
C TYR A 21 1.21 -3.95 -3.65
N HIS A 22 0.76 -3.88 -2.38
CA HIS A 22 1.63 -4.14 -1.22
C HIS A 22 2.10 -5.61 -1.12
N GLY A 23 1.26 -6.56 -1.54
CA GLY A 23 1.60 -8.00 -1.63
C GLY A 23 1.72 -8.76 -0.31
N ASP A 24 1.92 -8.08 0.83
CA ASP A 24 2.11 -8.72 2.15
C ASP A 24 1.35 -8.02 3.29
N ILE A 25 0.01 -8.05 3.20
CA ILE A 25 -0.85 -7.45 4.23
C ILE A 25 -1.06 -8.43 5.38
N THR A 26 -0.33 -8.20 6.48
CA THR A 26 -0.41 -8.97 7.72
C THR A 26 -0.47 -8.04 8.94
N PRO A 27 -0.94 -8.51 10.11
CA PRO A 27 -0.93 -7.70 11.33
C PRO A 27 0.46 -7.20 11.74
N SER A 28 1.53 -7.94 11.42
CA SER A 28 2.92 -7.56 11.73
C SER A 28 3.40 -6.34 10.93
N ASN A 29 2.76 -6.08 9.79
CA ASN A 29 3.07 -4.98 8.87
C ASN A 29 2.14 -3.78 9.05
N ILE A 30 1.29 -3.81 10.08
CA ILE A 30 0.32 -2.76 10.42
C ILE A 30 0.74 -2.13 11.75
N PHE A 31 1.11 -0.86 11.68
CA PHE A 31 1.56 -0.09 12.83
C PHE A 31 0.55 0.97 13.21
N VAL A 32 0.65 1.45 14.44
CA VAL A 32 -0.20 2.53 14.97
C VAL A 32 0.71 3.58 15.60
N ASP A 33 0.54 4.84 15.21
CA ASP A 33 1.29 5.96 15.78
C ASP A 33 0.69 6.48 17.09
N ALA A 34 1.32 7.51 17.68
CA ALA A 34 0.88 8.11 18.95
C ALA A 34 -0.54 8.70 18.90
N ASP A 35 -1.06 9.03 17.71
CA ASP A 35 -2.40 9.59 17.51
C ASP A 35 -3.47 8.50 17.28
N LEU A 36 -3.06 7.23 17.37
CA LEU A 36 -3.82 6.02 17.04
C LEU A 36 -4.21 5.94 15.56
N SER A 37 -3.37 6.49 14.69
CA SER A 37 -3.48 6.38 13.24
C SER A 37 -2.68 5.19 12.71
N LEU A 38 -3.32 4.43 11.82
CA LEU A 38 -2.74 3.24 11.20
C LEU A 38 -1.73 3.63 10.11
N LYS A 39 -0.61 2.90 10.06
CA LYS A 39 0.41 2.98 9.01
C LYS A 39 0.66 1.58 8.45
N LEU A 40 0.76 1.47 7.13
CA LEU A 40 1.26 0.26 6.47
C LEU A 40 2.79 0.34 6.38
N ALA A 41 3.44 -0.81 6.52
CA ALA A 41 4.89 -0.95 6.46
C ALA A 41 5.26 -2.26 5.76
N ASP A 42 6.55 -2.44 5.49
CA ASP A 42 7.13 -3.60 4.84
C ASP A 42 6.62 -3.86 3.41
N PHE A 43 7.35 -3.32 2.43
CA PHE A 43 7.02 -3.40 1.01
C PHE A 43 7.84 -4.47 0.28
N ASP A 44 8.43 -5.43 0.98
CA ASP A 44 9.28 -6.46 0.36
C ASP A 44 8.49 -7.34 -0.63
N GLY A 45 7.20 -7.54 -0.37
CA GLY A 45 6.26 -8.23 -1.28
C GLY A 45 5.63 -7.35 -2.36
N ALA A 46 5.99 -6.07 -2.45
CA ALA A 46 5.26 -5.13 -3.28
C ALA A 46 5.56 -5.28 -4.78
N THR A 47 4.54 -5.09 -5.60
CA THR A 47 4.64 -5.11 -7.06
C THR A 47 4.10 -3.83 -7.68
N PHE A 48 4.58 -3.51 -8.88
CA PHE A 48 4.05 -2.42 -9.68
C PHE A 48 3.22 -2.96 -10.83
N ASP A 49 2.16 -2.26 -11.20
CA ASP A 49 1.43 -2.54 -12.42
C ASP A 49 2.40 -2.42 -13.62
N SER A 50 2.58 -3.52 -14.35
CA SER A 50 3.51 -3.60 -15.48
C SER A 50 3.00 -2.88 -16.73
N GLN A 51 1.84 -2.21 -16.67
CA GLN A 51 1.14 -1.65 -17.84
C GLN A 51 1.68 -0.30 -18.35
N HIS A 52 2.85 0.21 -17.92
CA HIS A 52 3.45 1.43 -18.50
C HIS A 52 4.97 1.34 -18.70
N GLY A 53 5.43 0.28 -19.37
CA GLY A 53 6.85 0.01 -19.60
C GLY A 53 7.25 -0.43 -21.01
N THR A 54 6.49 -0.09 -22.06
CA THR A 54 7.00 -0.26 -23.44
C THR A 54 7.56 1.07 -23.93
N VAL A 55 8.80 1.37 -23.56
CA VAL A 55 9.63 2.25 -24.40
C VAL A 55 10.11 1.40 -25.57
N SER A 56 9.52 1.62 -26.75
CA SER A 56 10.05 1.07 -27.98
C SER A 56 11.38 1.79 -28.25
N ALA A 57 12.50 1.13 -27.93
CA ALA A 57 13.80 1.55 -28.40
C ALA A 57 13.85 1.29 -29.92
N GLY A 58 13.85 2.38 -30.69
CA GLY A 58 14.20 2.36 -32.10
C GLY A 58 15.69 2.14 -32.32
#